data_AF-A0A4Q3SGA5-F1
#
_entry.id   AF-A0A4Q3SGA5-F1
#
_cell.length_a   1.000
_cell.length_b   1.000
_cell.length_c   1.000
_cell.angle_alpha   90.00
_cell.angle_beta   90.00
_cell.angle_gamma   90.00
#
_symmetry.space_group_name_H-M   'P 1'
#
loop_
_entity.id
_entity.type
_entity.pdbx_description
1 polymer ?
#
loop_
_entity_poly.entity_id
_entity_poly.type
_entity_poly.pdbx_seq_one_letter_code
_entity_poly.pdbx_strand_id
1 'polypeptide(L)'
;MRSFEVIGGKKLQGEIIPQGAKNEALQIISAVLLTAGKVTISNIPDIIDVNLLIELLQGMGVKADRTDRHTCIFQADNVDIDFLESEEFRNKGGRLRGSVMTAGPMLARFSKAYIPRPGGDKIGRRRLDTHIIGFQKLGAQFSYDTEDGFFHLTAKKLKGTDLLLDEPSVTG
;
A
#
# COMPACT_ATOMS: atom_id res chain seq x y z
N MET A 1 18.09 18.53 -11.23
CA MET A 1 17.63 18.68 -9.83
C MET A 1 16.68 19.88 -9.80
N ARG A 2 15.43 19.72 -9.33
CA ARG A 2 14.49 20.85 -9.21
C ARG A 2 14.71 21.52 -7.85
N SER A 3 14.79 22.84 -7.82
CA SER A 3 14.90 23.65 -6.60
C SER A 3 13.72 24.61 -6.51
N PHE A 4 13.34 24.94 -5.27
CA PHE A 4 12.45 26.06 -5.00
C PHE A 4 13.31 27.23 -4.52
N GLU A 5 13.16 28.39 -5.14
CA GLU A 5 13.71 29.65 -4.65
C GLU A 5 12.64 30.36 -3.80
N VAL A 6 12.98 30.71 -2.56
CA VAL A 6 12.06 31.35 -1.63
C VAL A 6 12.68 32.68 -1.18
N ILE A 7 12.01 33.79 -1.50
CA ILE A 7 12.41 35.13 -1.08
C ILE A 7 11.73 35.45 0.25
N GLY A 8 12.52 35.63 1.30
CA GLY A 8 12.03 35.94 2.65
C GLY A 8 11.40 37.33 2.80
N GLY A 9 10.90 37.63 4.01
CA GLY A 9 10.35 38.94 4.36
C GLY A 9 8.87 39.15 4.02
N LYS A 10 8.17 38.12 3.55
CA LYS A 10 6.72 38.14 3.29
C LYS A 10 5.95 37.47 4.43
N LYS A 11 5.03 38.19 5.06
CA LYS A 11 4.07 37.62 6.02
C LYS A 11 2.97 36.90 5.25
N LEU A 12 2.68 35.65 5.61
CA LEU A 12 1.58 34.90 5.01
C LEU A 12 0.23 35.43 5.51
N GLN A 13 -0.73 35.63 4.60
CA GLN A 13 -2.11 36.00 4.90
C GLN A 13 -3.01 35.40 3.80
N GLY A 14 -4.08 34.72 4.20
CA GLY A 14 -5.03 34.09 3.29
C GLY A 14 -5.57 32.78 3.85
N GLU A 15 -6.26 32.03 3.00
CA GLU A 15 -6.85 30.73 3.31
C GLU A 15 -6.29 29.65 2.39
N ILE A 16 -6.19 28.43 2.90
CA ILE A 16 -5.83 27.25 2.12
C ILE A 16 -6.84 26.14 2.40
N ILE A 17 -7.12 25.33 1.38
CA ILE A 17 -7.91 24.10 1.53
C ILE A 17 -6.92 22.94 1.52
N PRO A 18 -6.76 22.21 2.64
CA PRO A 18 -5.91 21.02 2.68
C PRO A 18 -6.41 19.95 1.71
N GLN A 19 -5.48 19.22 1.09
CA GLN A 19 -5.84 18.02 0.33
C GLN A 19 -6.21 16.88 1.27
N GLY A 20 -6.82 15.83 0.71
CA GLY A 20 -7.05 14.57 1.40
C GLY A 20 -5.81 14.01 2.09
N ALA A 21 -6.03 13.28 3.16
CA ALA A 21 -4.94 12.77 4.00
C ALA A 21 -4.27 11.57 3.33
N LYS A 22 -2.95 11.67 3.08
CA LYS A 22 -2.19 10.67 2.33
C LYS A 22 -2.28 9.27 2.94
N ASN A 23 -2.04 9.16 4.24
CA ASN A 23 -1.86 7.86 4.89
C ASN A 23 -3.18 7.06 4.90
N GLU A 24 -4.28 7.78 5.04
CA GLU A 24 -5.66 7.31 5.00
C GLU A 24 -6.02 6.91 3.58
N ALA A 25 -5.65 7.71 2.57
CA ALA A 25 -5.84 7.36 1.17
C ALA A 25 -5.12 6.06 0.81
N LEU A 26 -3.87 5.85 1.24
CA LEU A 26 -3.14 4.61 0.98
C LEU A 26 -3.84 3.37 1.58
N GLN A 27 -4.38 3.49 2.80
CA GLN A 27 -5.12 2.42 3.47
C GLN A 27 -6.43 2.08 2.75
N ILE A 28 -7.24 3.10 2.46
CA ILE A 28 -8.57 2.92 1.84
C ILE A 28 -8.43 2.43 0.39
N ILE A 29 -7.46 2.95 -0.37
CA ILE A 29 -7.17 2.49 -1.72
C ILE A 29 -6.71 1.01 -1.69
N SER A 30 -5.89 0.60 -0.72
CA SER A 30 -5.51 -0.81 -0.59
C SER A 30 -6.72 -1.71 -0.27
N ALA A 31 -7.68 -1.23 0.51
CA ALA A 31 -8.87 -1.97 0.90
C ALA A 31 -9.82 -2.29 -0.27
N VAL A 32 -9.72 -1.63 -1.43
CA VAL A 32 -10.54 -1.94 -2.61
C VAL A 32 -10.35 -3.38 -3.10
N LEU A 33 -9.17 -3.97 -2.81
CA LEU A 33 -8.87 -5.36 -3.11
C LEU A 33 -9.77 -6.35 -2.37
N LEU A 34 -10.44 -5.96 -1.28
CA LEU A 34 -11.33 -6.83 -0.51
C LEU A 34 -12.65 -7.17 -1.23
N THR A 35 -13.00 -6.50 -2.32
CA THR A 35 -14.26 -6.71 -3.04
C THR A 35 -14.12 -6.69 -4.55
N ALA A 36 -14.93 -7.49 -5.25
CA ALA A 36 -15.06 -7.44 -6.71
C ALA A 36 -15.93 -6.25 -7.18
N GLY A 37 -16.70 -5.65 -6.26
CA GLY A 37 -17.59 -4.54 -6.56
C GLY A 37 -16.83 -3.25 -6.89
N LYS A 38 -17.55 -2.31 -7.51
CA LYS A 38 -17.02 -0.96 -7.73
C LYS A 38 -16.95 -0.20 -6.41
N VAL A 39 -15.83 0.46 -6.15
CA VAL A 39 -15.61 1.32 -4.99
C VAL A 39 -15.20 2.70 -5.47
N THR A 40 -15.97 3.72 -5.10
CA THR A 40 -15.63 5.12 -5.42
C THR A 40 -14.99 5.77 -4.20
N ILE A 41 -13.79 6.32 -4.36
CA ILE A 41 -13.07 7.03 -3.30
C ILE A 41 -12.88 8.47 -3.75
N SER A 42 -13.50 9.40 -3.02
CA SER A 42 -13.35 10.84 -3.19
C SER A 42 -12.36 11.41 -2.17
N ASN A 43 -11.90 12.65 -2.42
CA ASN A 43 -10.93 13.35 -1.58
C ASN A 43 -9.57 12.61 -1.46
N ILE A 44 -9.10 12.00 -2.54
CA ILE A 44 -7.72 11.47 -2.60
C ILE A 44 -6.73 12.60 -2.97
N PRO A 45 -5.59 12.73 -2.28
CA PRO A 45 -4.59 13.73 -2.65
C PRO A 45 -3.88 13.33 -3.95
N ASP A 46 -3.61 14.31 -4.80
CA ASP A 46 -2.91 14.11 -6.07
C ASP A 46 -1.40 14.25 -5.86
N ILE A 47 -0.79 13.18 -5.33
CA ILE A 47 0.61 13.13 -4.93
C ILE A 47 1.25 11.80 -5.34
N ILE A 48 2.58 11.81 -5.42
CA ILE A 48 3.38 10.71 -5.97
C ILE A 48 3.05 9.37 -5.30
N ASP A 49 3.04 9.30 -3.96
CA ASP A 49 2.78 8.04 -3.23
C ASP A 49 1.42 7.42 -3.59
N VAL A 50 0.36 8.25 -3.69
CA VAL A 50 -1.00 7.78 -4.02
C VAL A 50 -1.08 7.34 -5.47
N ASN A 51 -0.47 8.10 -6.38
CA ASN A 51 -0.47 7.76 -7.80
C ASN A 51 0.34 6.47 -8.07
N LEU A 52 1.47 6.26 -7.37
CA LEU A 52 2.23 5.01 -7.42
C LEU A 52 1.42 3.80 -6.91
N LEU A 53 0.61 3.98 -5.86
CA LEU A 53 -0.26 2.90 -5.38
C LEU A 53 -1.32 2.54 -6.42
N ILE A 54 -1.94 3.53 -7.06
CA ILE A 54 -2.94 3.30 -8.10
C ILE A 54 -2.32 2.59 -9.31
N GLU A 55 -1.13 3.01 -9.74
CA GLU A 55 -0.38 2.34 -10.82
C GLU A 55 0.03 0.90 -10.46
N LEU A 56 0.33 0.64 -9.18
CA LEU A 56 0.62 -0.71 -8.69
C LEU A 56 -0.64 -1.59 -8.77
N LEU A 57 -1.79 -1.09 -8.30
CA LEU A 57 -3.06 -1.80 -8.37
C LEU A 57 -3.50 -2.04 -9.82
N GLN A 58 -3.30 -1.08 -10.72
CA GLN A 58 -3.55 -1.26 -12.15
C GLN A 58 -2.68 -2.36 -12.76
N GLY A 59 -1.40 -2.45 -12.37
CA GLY A 59 -0.52 -3.55 -12.75
C GLY A 59 -1.04 -4.93 -12.29
N MET A 60 -1.67 -4.97 -11.12
CA MET A 60 -2.35 -6.16 -10.59
C MET A 60 -3.71 -6.46 -11.27
N GLY A 61 -4.09 -5.72 -12.32
CA GLY A 61 -5.37 -5.92 -13.01
C GLY A 61 -6.58 -5.22 -12.37
N VAL A 62 -6.38 -4.39 -11.34
CA VAL A 62 -7.46 -3.55 -10.78
C VAL A 62 -7.80 -2.44 -11.77
N LYS A 63 -9.06 -2.36 -12.18
CA LYS A 63 -9.54 -1.24 -12.99
C LYS A 63 -9.59 0.01 -12.12
N ALA A 64 -8.98 1.09 -12.59
CA ALA A 64 -9.02 2.39 -11.92
C ALA A 64 -9.41 3.48 -12.93
N ASP A 65 -10.53 4.15 -12.68
CA ASP A 65 -11.05 5.24 -13.49
C ASP A 65 -11.08 6.53 -12.66
N ARG A 66 -10.21 7.48 -13.02
CA ARG A 66 -10.09 8.75 -12.30
C ARG A 66 -11.05 9.76 -12.92
N THR A 67 -12.22 9.90 -12.30
CA THR A 67 -13.30 10.79 -12.77
C THR A 67 -12.97 12.27 -12.59
N ASP A 68 -12.15 12.59 -11.58
CA ASP A 68 -11.60 13.93 -11.38
C ASP A 68 -10.27 13.87 -10.62
N ARG A 69 -9.63 15.02 -10.37
CA ARG A 69 -8.31 15.09 -9.72
C ARG A 69 -8.25 14.36 -8.36
N HIS A 70 -9.35 14.36 -7.62
CA HIS A 70 -9.47 13.88 -6.25
C HIS A 70 -10.48 12.73 -6.08
N THR A 71 -11.00 12.16 -7.17
CA THR A 71 -11.94 11.03 -7.13
C THR A 71 -11.54 9.94 -8.11
N CYS A 72 -11.52 8.70 -7.63
CA CYS A 72 -11.21 7.53 -8.44
C CYS A 72 -12.16 6.36 -8.13
N ILE A 73 -12.61 5.68 -9.18
CA ILE A 73 -13.46 4.49 -9.12
C ILE A 73 -12.57 3.28 -9.35
N PHE A 74 -12.58 2.34 -8.39
CA PHE A 74 -11.80 1.11 -8.44
C PHE A 74 -12.71 -0.10 -8.62
N GLN A 75 -12.24 -1.11 -9.35
CA GLN A 75 -12.91 -2.41 -9.45
C GLN A 75 -11.87 -3.52 -9.53
N ALA A 76 -11.80 -4.36 -8.49
CA ALA A 76 -10.89 -5.49 -8.35
C ALA A 76 -11.61 -6.81 -8.66
N ASP A 77 -12.22 -6.90 -9.84
CA ASP A 77 -12.98 -8.08 -10.29
C ASP A 77 -12.15 -9.11 -11.07
N ASN A 78 -10.97 -8.72 -11.56
CA ASN A 78 -10.06 -9.57 -12.32
C ASN A 78 -8.59 -9.33 -11.92
N VAL A 79 -8.30 -9.49 -10.63
CA VAL A 79 -6.95 -9.31 -10.08
C VAL A 79 -6.04 -10.43 -10.57
N ASP A 80 -4.92 -10.06 -11.19
CA ASP A 80 -3.83 -10.96 -11.56
C ASP A 80 -2.92 -11.18 -10.35
N ILE A 81 -2.99 -12.37 -9.77
CA ILE A 81 -2.20 -12.74 -8.60
C ILE A 81 -0.75 -13.04 -9.00
N ASP A 82 -0.52 -13.53 -10.21
CA ASP A 82 0.81 -13.94 -10.68
C ASP A 82 1.66 -12.69 -11.00
N PHE A 83 1.03 -11.54 -11.22
CA PHE A 83 1.72 -10.24 -11.29
C PHE A 83 2.57 -9.96 -10.04
N LEU A 84 2.22 -10.48 -8.86
CA LEU A 84 2.99 -10.29 -7.63
C LEU A 84 4.43 -10.85 -7.72
N GLU A 85 4.65 -11.83 -8.59
CA GLU A 85 5.97 -12.45 -8.83
C GLU A 85 6.79 -11.69 -9.91
N SER A 86 6.17 -10.73 -10.59
CA SER A 86 6.81 -9.99 -11.68
C SER A 86 7.89 -9.03 -11.20
N GLU A 87 8.91 -8.79 -12.04
CA GLU A 87 9.90 -7.74 -11.80
C GLU A 87 9.27 -6.34 -11.71
N GLU A 88 8.17 -6.11 -12.42
CA GLU A 88 7.44 -4.86 -12.38
C GLU A 88 6.83 -4.59 -11.00
N PHE A 89 6.16 -5.59 -10.41
CA PHE A 89 5.66 -5.49 -9.04
C PHE A 89 6.81 -5.23 -8.07
N ARG A 90 7.94 -5.90 -8.26
CA ARG A 90 9.11 -5.71 -7.40
C ARG A 90 9.64 -4.28 -7.44
N ASN A 91 9.81 -3.73 -8.64
CA ASN A 91 10.29 -2.37 -8.86
C ASN A 91 9.31 -1.31 -8.38
N LYS A 92 8.01 -1.47 -8.62
CA LYS A 92 6.97 -0.51 -8.17
C LYS A 92 6.74 -0.58 -6.66
N GLY A 93 6.60 -1.79 -6.11
CA GLY A 93 6.37 -2.04 -4.69
C GLY A 93 7.53 -1.56 -3.81
N GLY A 94 8.78 -1.83 -4.20
CA GLY A 94 9.96 -1.39 -3.46
C GLY A 94 10.14 0.13 -3.38
N ARG A 95 9.57 0.88 -4.34
CA ARG A 95 9.60 2.36 -4.37
C ARG A 95 8.57 3.01 -3.45
N LEU A 96 7.53 2.26 -3.05
CA LEU A 96 6.44 2.75 -2.22
C LEU A 96 6.33 1.91 -0.95
N ARG A 97 6.76 2.44 0.20
CA ARG A 97 6.60 1.76 1.49
C ARG A 97 5.13 1.40 1.78
N GLY A 98 4.20 2.24 1.35
CA GLY A 98 2.76 2.01 1.50
C GLY A 98 2.23 0.75 0.80
N SER A 99 3.00 0.14 -0.11
CA SER A 99 2.62 -1.12 -0.78
C SER A 99 2.38 -2.28 0.20
N VAL A 100 3.01 -2.25 1.38
CA VAL A 100 2.78 -3.24 2.45
C VAL A 100 1.30 -3.36 2.84
N MET A 101 0.53 -2.27 2.73
CA MET A 101 -0.89 -2.25 3.09
C MET A 101 -1.76 -3.10 2.17
N THR A 102 -1.26 -3.46 0.98
CA THR A 102 -1.96 -4.38 0.07
C THR A 102 -1.92 -5.82 0.57
N ALA A 103 -0.96 -6.19 1.43
CA ALA A 103 -0.75 -7.58 1.84
C ALA A 103 -1.93 -8.17 2.61
N GLY A 104 -2.57 -7.38 3.49
CA GLY A 104 -3.74 -7.83 4.24
C GLY A 104 -4.91 -8.20 3.33
N PRO A 105 -5.42 -7.26 2.50
CA PRO A 105 -6.45 -7.54 1.51
C PRO A 105 -6.10 -8.69 0.56
N MET A 106 -4.84 -8.75 0.11
CA MET A 106 -4.38 -9.80 -0.79
C MET A 106 -4.42 -11.19 -0.13
N LEU A 107 -3.91 -11.32 1.09
CA LEU A 107 -4.01 -12.58 1.84
C LEU A 107 -5.45 -12.97 2.13
N ALA A 108 -6.29 -12.01 2.52
CA ALA A 108 -7.66 -12.28 2.92
C ALA A 108 -8.53 -12.81 1.77
N ARG A 109 -8.36 -12.27 0.56
CA ARG A 109 -9.21 -12.61 -0.60
C ARG A 109 -8.56 -13.57 -1.59
N PHE A 110 -7.23 -13.51 -1.74
CA PHE A 110 -6.49 -14.23 -2.78
C PHE A 110 -5.46 -15.22 -2.21
N SER A 111 -5.38 -15.38 -0.88
CA SER A 111 -4.52 -16.36 -0.20
C SER A 111 -3.01 -16.21 -0.44
N LYS A 112 -2.58 -15.16 -1.15
CA LYS A 112 -1.18 -14.85 -1.45
C LYS A 112 -0.94 -13.35 -1.28
N ALA A 113 0.21 -12.97 -0.72
CA ALA A 113 0.70 -11.60 -0.73
C ALA A 113 2.22 -11.55 -0.73
N TYR A 114 2.75 -10.48 -1.29
CA TYR A 114 4.19 -10.25 -1.45
C TYR A 114 4.48 -8.91 -0.80
N ILE A 115 5.36 -8.89 0.18
CA ILE A 115 5.80 -7.65 0.82
C ILE A 115 7.24 -7.39 0.36
N PRO A 116 7.51 -6.30 -0.39
CA PRO A 116 8.87 -5.93 -0.72
C PRO A 116 9.64 -5.70 0.57
N ARG A 117 10.90 -6.14 0.64
CA ARG A 117 11.79 -5.66 1.69
C ARG A 117 11.86 -4.14 1.57
N PRO A 118 11.39 -3.36 2.56
CA PRO A 118 11.48 -1.93 2.48
C PRO A 118 12.95 -1.57 2.37
N GLY A 119 13.28 -0.68 1.43
CA GLY A 119 14.60 -0.06 1.43
C GLY A 119 14.90 0.62 2.77
N GLY A 120 16.16 1.01 2.97
CA GLY A 120 16.54 1.81 4.14
C GLY A 120 15.81 3.15 4.12
N ASP A 121 14.89 3.38 5.06
CA ASP A 121 14.30 4.69 5.31
C ASP A 121 15.37 5.56 5.99
N LYS A 122 15.60 6.77 5.47
CA LYS A 122 16.59 7.72 6.02
C LYS A 122 16.25 8.17 7.44
N ILE A 123 15.02 7.93 7.88
CA ILE A 123 14.50 8.33 9.19
C ILE A 123 14.81 7.29 10.28
N GLY A 124 15.06 6.01 9.92
CA GLY A 124 15.42 4.95 10.88
C GLY A 124 14.99 3.55 10.45
N ARG A 125 15.41 2.51 11.22
CA ARG A 125 14.95 1.13 11.01
C ARG A 125 13.50 0.99 11.47
N ARG A 126 12.57 0.93 10.52
CA ARG A 126 11.17 0.61 10.76
C ARG A 126 10.88 -0.84 10.34
N ARG A 127 10.60 -1.69 11.32
CA ARG A 127 10.51 -3.14 11.15
C ARG A 127 9.15 -3.54 10.60
N LEU A 128 9.11 -4.69 9.92
CA LEU A 128 7.88 -5.31 9.43
C LEU A 128 7.51 -6.59 10.20
N ASP A 129 8.26 -6.89 11.26
CA ASP A 129 8.05 -8.05 12.14
C ASP A 129 6.62 -8.06 12.70
N THR A 130 6.10 -6.92 13.18
CA THR A 130 4.72 -6.80 13.67
C THR A 130 3.68 -7.33 12.66
N HIS A 131 3.85 -7.01 11.37
CA HIS A 131 2.93 -7.45 10.31
C HIS A 131 3.10 -8.93 9.99
N ILE A 132 4.34 -9.38 9.81
CA ILE A 132 4.65 -10.78 9.48
C ILE A 132 4.16 -11.70 10.61
N ILE A 133 4.48 -11.37 11.87
CA ILE A 133 4.07 -12.13 13.05
C ILE A 133 2.54 -12.11 13.19
N GLY A 134 1.91 -10.96 12.95
CA GLY A 134 0.45 -10.84 12.94
C GLY A 134 -0.21 -11.78 11.94
N PHE A 135 0.26 -11.79 10.68
CA PHE A 135 -0.23 -12.71 9.66
C PHE A 135 0.03 -14.19 10.00
N GLN A 136 1.21 -14.51 10.56
CA GLN A 136 1.52 -15.87 11.01
C GLN A 136 0.55 -16.35 12.10
N LYS A 137 0.24 -15.49 13.08
CA LYS A 137 -0.75 -15.80 14.12
C LYS A 137 -2.16 -16.01 13.55
N LEU A 138 -2.50 -15.32 12.46
CA LEU A 138 -3.75 -15.54 11.70
C LEU A 138 -3.72 -16.80 10.82
N GLY A 139 -2.59 -17.52 10.74
CA GLY A 139 -2.43 -18.77 10.01
C GLY A 139 -1.73 -18.64 8.65
N ALA A 140 -1.11 -17.50 8.33
CA ALA A 140 -0.28 -17.36 7.15
C ALA A 140 1.07 -18.06 7.32
N GLN A 141 1.55 -18.68 6.24
CA GLN A 141 2.91 -19.17 6.10
C GLN A 141 3.77 -18.06 5.52
N PHE A 142 5.03 -18.02 5.94
CA PHE A 142 6.00 -17.01 5.58
C PHE A 142 7.24 -17.67 5.02
N SER A 143 7.73 -17.17 3.89
CA SER A 143 9.07 -17.46 3.38
C SER A 143 9.73 -16.17 2.91
N TYR A 144 11.02 -16.04 3.19
CA TYR A 144 11.84 -14.96 2.65
C TYR A 144 12.70 -15.54 1.55
N ASP A 145 12.59 -14.98 0.34
CA ASP A 145 13.45 -15.33 -0.77
C ASP A 145 14.60 -14.31 -0.83
N THR A 146 15.82 -14.82 -0.71
CA THR A 146 17.04 -13.99 -0.75
C THR A 146 17.39 -13.49 -2.14
N GLU A 147 16.93 -14.18 -3.20
CA GLU A 147 17.23 -13.85 -4.59
C GLU A 147 16.37 -12.68 -5.08
N ASP A 148 15.07 -12.67 -4.74
CA ASP A 148 14.18 -11.58 -5.13
C ASP A 148 14.05 -10.47 -4.06
N GLY A 149 14.38 -10.76 -2.80
CA GLY A 149 14.33 -9.82 -1.68
C GLY A 149 12.91 -9.57 -1.15
N PHE A 150 11.96 -10.48 -1.37
CA PHE A 150 10.57 -10.36 -0.95
C PHE A 150 10.23 -11.28 0.21
N PHE A 151 9.26 -10.84 0.99
CA PHE A 151 8.55 -11.67 1.94
C PHE A 151 7.30 -12.23 1.26
N HIS A 152 7.28 -13.55 1.06
CA HIS A 152 6.15 -14.26 0.50
C HIS A 152 5.27 -14.72 1.64
N LEU A 153 3.99 -14.38 1.55
CA LEU A 153 2.98 -14.77 2.50
C LEU A 153 1.92 -15.58 1.75
N THR A 154 1.59 -16.76 2.28
CA THR A 154 0.51 -17.60 1.74
C THR A 154 -0.39 -18.08 2.87
N ALA A 155 -1.70 -18.15 2.62
CA ALA A 155 -2.65 -18.59 3.64
C ALA A 155 -3.79 -19.39 3.00
N LYS A 156 -3.91 -20.68 3.34
CA LYS A 156 -5.05 -21.49 2.90
C LYS A 156 -6.38 -20.93 3.43
N LYS A 157 -6.38 -20.48 4.68
CA LYS A 157 -7.51 -19.81 5.34
C LYS A 157 -7.00 -19.04 6.54
N LEU A 158 -7.22 -17.74 6.57
CA LEU A 158 -6.97 -16.95 7.78
C LEU A 158 -8.03 -17.26 8.84
N LYS A 159 -7.63 -17.28 10.10
CA LYS A 159 -8.52 -17.48 11.25
C LYS A 159 -8.36 -16.33 12.24
N GLY A 160 -9.48 -15.83 12.77
CA GLY A 160 -9.46 -14.84 13.83
C GLY A 160 -8.73 -15.36 15.07
N THR A 161 -7.97 -14.48 15.72
CA THR A 161 -7.16 -14.80 16.91
C THR A 161 -6.91 -13.54 17.73
N ASP A 162 -6.51 -13.71 18.98
CA ASP A 162 -6.06 -12.61 19.83
C ASP A 162 -4.62 -12.21 19.47
N LEU A 163 -4.42 -10.93 19.19
CA LEU A 163 -3.12 -10.37 18.80
C LEU A 163 -2.66 -9.34 19.82
N LEU A 164 -1.66 -9.72 20.63
CA LEU A 164 -0.84 -8.74 21.33
C LEU A 164 0.18 -8.17 20.34
N LEU A 165 0.15 -6.85 20.14
CA LEU A 165 1.12 -6.12 19.34
C LEU A 165 2.20 -5.53 20.26
N ASP A 166 3.46 -5.86 19.98
CA ASP A 166 4.60 -5.37 20.78
C ASP A 166 4.81 -3.86 20.64
N GLU A 167 4.35 -3.29 19.52
CA GLU A 167 4.32 -1.86 19.25
C GLU A 167 2.98 -1.43 18.63
N PRO A 168 2.51 -0.19 18.89
CA PRO A 168 1.34 0.38 18.23
C PRO A 168 1.68 0.80 16.79
N SER A 169 2.00 -0.18 15.93
CA SER A 169 2.38 0.05 14.54
C SER A 169 1.15 0.38 13.68
N VAL A 170 1.17 1.54 13.02
CA VAL A 170 0.08 1.94 12.11
C VAL A 170 0.15 1.16 10.79
N THR A 171 1.35 1.07 10.20
CA THR A 171 1.58 0.41 8.89
C THR A 171 2.94 -0.25 8.77
N GLY A 172 3.76 -0.25 9.83
CA GLY A 172 5.14 -0.73 9.78
C GLY A 172 6.17 0.34 9.47
#